data_AF-A0A246JW41-F1
#
_entry.id   AF-A0A246JW41-F1
#
_cell.length_a   1.000
_cell.length_b   1.000
_cell.length_c   1.000
_cell.angle_alpha   90.00
_cell.angle_beta   90.00
_cell.angle_gamma   90.00
#
_symmetry.space_group_name_H-M   'P 1'
#
loop_
_entity.id
_entity.type
_entity.pdbx_description
1 polymer ?
#
loop_
_entity_poly.entity_id
_entity_poly.type
_entity_poly.pdbx_seq_one_letter_code
_entity_poly.pdbx_strand_id
1 'polypeptide(L)'
;MAKNPAQRRYMRRMILLSVAYIAAVMLASWLIPDDAAATLLTVTIALVPALATSGFIWAMASYVAELKDEYVRMLEIRKMLVATGLTLALTSGWGILELFTNVPRVQLFYVFPVWCMGLAVGSLVNKVTIGDGGPCP
;
A
#
# COMPACT_ATOMS: atom_id res chain seq x y z
N MET A 1 -25.08 -0.60 8.95
CA MET A 1 -24.31 0.31 8.06
C MET A 1 -24.82 0.13 6.64
N ALA A 2 -25.47 1.15 6.07
CA ALA A 2 -25.90 1.10 4.67
C ALA A 2 -24.67 0.83 3.79
N LYS A 3 -24.68 -0.26 3.02
CA LYS A 3 -23.58 -0.68 2.15
C LYS A 3 -23.35 0.43 1.12
N ASN A 4 -22.39 1.33 1.37
CA ASN A 4 -22.03 2.37 0.42
C ASN A 4 -21.56 1.67 -0.87
N PRO A 5 -22.20 1.91 -2.03
CA PRO A 5 -21.82 1.25 -3.28
C PRO A 5 -20.35 1.48 -3.66
N ALA A 6 -19.77 2.63 -3.26
CA ALA A 6 -18.35 2.91 -3.44
C ALA A 6 -17.47 1.95 -2.63
N GLN A 7 -17.81 1.67 -1.37
CA GLN A 7 -17.08 0.73 -0.51
C GLN A 7 -17.14 -0.70 -1.06
N ARG A 8 -18.30 -1.12 -1.61
CA ARG A 8 -18.42 -2.43 -2.26
C ARG A 8 -17.53 -2.53 -3.51
N ARG A 9 -17.46 -1.47 -4.32
CA ARG A 9 -16.60 -1.44 -5.51
C ARG A 9 -15.12 -1.45 -5.13
N TYR A 10 -14.75 -0.68 -4.11
CA TYR A 10 -13.40 -0.68 -3.54
C TYR A 10 -12.99 -2.06 -3.05
N MET A 11 -13.81 -2.70 -2.21
CA MET A 11 -13.51 -4.03 -1.67
C MET A 11 -13.38 -5.08 -2.78
N ARG A 12 -14.22 -5.01 -3.82
CA ARG A 12 -14.09 -5.88 -5.00
C ARG A 12 -12.76 -5.65 -5.75
N ARG A 13 -12.37 -4.39 -5.97
CA ARG A 13 -11.08 -4.05 -6.60
C ARG A 13 -9.91 -4.55 -5.75
N MET A 14 -9.94 -4.34 -4.44
CA MET A 14 -8.94 -4.83 -3.50
C MET A 14 -8.78 -6.35 -3.58
N ILE A 15 -9.88 -7.11 -3.46
CA ILE A 15 -9.84 -8.58 -3.51
C ILE A 15 -9.26 -9.06 -4.86
N LEU A 16 -9.72 -8.49 -5.98
CA LEU A 16 -9.21 -8.86 -7.31
C LEU A 16 -7.71 -8.58 -7.44
N LEU A 17 -7.25 -7.43 -6.95
CA LEU A 17 -5.83 -7.06 -6.96
C LEU A 17 -5.01 -7.92 -6.00
N SER A 18 -5.53 -8.31 -4.84
CA SER A 18 -4.88 -9.24 -3.92
C SER A 18 -4.68 -10.61 -4.53
N VAL A 19 -5.72 -11.16 -5.17
CA VAL A 19 -5.61 -12.45 -5.87
C VAL A 19 -4.62 -12.33 -7.03
N ALA A 20 -4.70 -11.26 -7.83
CA ALA A 20 -3.78 -11.04 -8.94
C ALA A 20 -2.32 -10.88 -8.47
N TYR A 21 -2.09 -10.14 -7.39
CA TYR A 21 -0.77 -9.94 -6.79
C TYR A 21 -0.19 -11.26 -6.28
N ILE A 22 -0.96 -12.03 -5.50
CA ILE A 22 -0.52 -13.33 -4.97
C ILE A 22 -0.21 -14.29 -6.14
N ALA A 23 -1.08 -14.37 -7.14
CA ALA A 23 -0.85 -15.19 -8.32
C ALA A 23 0.41 -14.75 -9.09
N ALA A 24 0.62 -13.44 -9.27
CA ALA A 24 1.79 -12.89 -9.94
C ALA A 24 3.09 -13.21 -9.18
N VAL A 25 3.09 -13.07 -7.85
CA VAL A 25 4.26 -13.40 -7.01
C VAL A 25 4.55 -14.90 -7.08
N MET A 26 3.54 -15.76 -6.91
CA MET A 26 3.74 -17.22 -7.00
C MET A 26 4.27 -17.64 -8.38
N LEU A 27 3.72 -17.07 -9.44
CA LEU A 27 4.15 -17.35 -10.82
C LEU A 27 5.58 -16.86 -11.06
N ALA A 28 5.93 -15.67 -10.56
CA ALA A 28 7.30 -15.16 -10.63
C ALA A 28 8.28 -16.06 -9.86
N SER A 29 7.94 -16.48 -8.64
CA SER A 29 8.75 -17.39 -7.83
C SER A 29 8.89 -18.78 -8.44
N TRP A 30 7.93 -19.24 -9.26
CA TRP A 30 8.02 -20.54 -9.92
C TRP A 30 8.80 -20.50 -11.24
N LEU A 31 8.73 -19.38 -11.97
CA LEU A 31 9.40 -19.22 -13.27
C LEU A 31 10.83 -18.70 -13.16
N ILE A 32 11.16 -17.95 -12.12
CA ILE A 32 12.49 -17.34 -11.94
C ILE A 32 13.30 -18.24 -11.01
N PRO A 33 14.40 -18.85 -11.50
CA PRO A 33 15.33 -19.59 -10.65
C PRO A 33 15.95 -18.69 -9.58
N ASP A 34 16.31 -19.30 -8.44
CA ASP A 34 17.14 -18.62 -7.44
C ASP A 34 18.43 -18.12 -8.11
N ASP A 35 18.79 -16.85 -7.86
CA ASP A 35 19.94 -16.14 -8.44
C ASP A 35 19.91 -15.93 -9.98
N ALA A 36 18.74 -15.91 -10.60
CA ALA A 36 18.61 -15.62 -12.02
C ALA A 36 19.19 -14.24 -12.41
N ALA A 37 20.00 -14.21 -13.47
CA ALA A 37 20.54 -12.97 -14.01
C ALA A 37 19.42 -12.02 -14.49
N ALA A 38 19.66 -10.71 -14.40
CA ALA A 38 18.76 -9.65 -14.85
C ALA A 38 18.67 -9.61 -16.38
N THR A 39 17.97 -10.58 -16.96
CA THR A 39 17.65 -10.67 -18.38
C THR A 39 16.33 -9.94 -18.63
N LEU A 40 16.09 -9.49 -19.86
CA LEU A 40 14.82 -8.85 -20.25
C LEU A 40 13.58 -9.66 -19.80
N LEU A 41 13.66 -10.99 -19.88
CA LEU A 41 12.57 -11.89 -19.47
C LEU A 41 12.36 -11.89 -17.94
N THR A 42 13.42 -12.02 -17.14
CA THR A 42 13.30 -12.04 -15.67
C THR A 42 12.83 -10.70 -15.12
N VAL A 43 13.30 -9.60 -15.69
CA VAL A 43 12.84 -8.24 -15.35
C VAL A 43 11.36 -8.06 -15.66
N THR A 44 10.91 -8.45 -16.86
CA THR A 44 9.50 -8.28 -17.26
C THR A 44 8.56 -9.11 -16.39
N ILE A 45 8.94 -10.34 -16.03
CA ILE A 45 8.16 -11.17 -15.09
C ILE A 45 8.14 -10.53 -13.69
N ALA A 46 9.29 -10.06 -13.18
CA ALA A 46 9.39 -9.44 -11.86
C ALA A 46 8.61 -8.11 -11.74
N LEU A 47 8.34 -7.43 -12.85
CA LEU A 47 7.53 -6.22 -12.88
C LEU A 47 6.02 -6.50 -12.76
N VAL A 48 5.55 -7.71 -13.06
CA VAL A 48 4.11 -8.04 -12.99
C VAL A 48 3.55 -7.86 -11.57
N PRO A 49 4.18 -8.39 -10.50
CA PRO A 49 3.77 -8.08 -9.13
C PRO A 49 3.81 -6.59 -8.80
N ALA A 50 4.81 -5.85 -9.29
CA ALA A 50 4.93 -4.41 -9.04
C ALA A 50 3.77 -3.60 -9.66
N LEU A 51 3.29 -4.02 -10.84
CA LEU A 51 2.09 -3.45 -11.46
C LEU A 51 0.83 -3.71 -10.61
N ALA A 52 0.69 -4.92 -10.05
CA ALA A 52 -0.41 -5.23 -9.15
C ALA A 52 -0.35 -4.37 -7.85
N THR A 53 0.85 -4.14 -7.31
CA THR A 53 1.04 -3.21 -6.17
C THR A 53 0.61 -1.79 -6.51
N SER A 54 0.96 -1.31 -7.70
CA SER A 54 0.52 0.01 -8.19
C SER A 54 -1.00 0.09 -8.35
N GLY A 55 -1.63 -1.03 -8.73
CA GLY A 55 -3.08 -1.20 -8.78
C GLY A 55 -3.77 -0.96 -7.43
N PHE A 56 -3.14 -1.35 -6.30
CA PHE A 56 -3.71 -1.08 -4.97
C PHE A 56 -3.81 0.41 -4.68
N ILE A 57 -2.78 1.18 -5.03
CA ILE A 57 -2.76 2.64 -4.87
C ILE A 57 -3.86 3.28 -5.73
N TRP A 58 -3.98 2.83 -7.00
CA TRP A 58 -5.03 3.29 -7.90
C TRP A 58 -6.44 2.97 -7.37
N ALA A 59 -6.65 1.76 -6.83
CA ALA A 59 -7.94 1.37 -6.27
C ALA A 59 -8.32 2.23 -5.06
N MET A 60 -7.35 2.60 -4.24
CA MET A 60 -7.52 3.49 -3.10
C MET A 60 -7.84 4.93 -3.54
N ALA A 61 -7.09 5.48 -4.50
CA ALA A 61 -7.36 6.80 -5.06
C ALA A 61 -8.75 6.87 -5.71
N SER A 62 -9.13 5.83 -6.46
CA SER A 62 -10.46 5.71 -7.07
C SER A 62 -11.56 5.63 -6.03
N TYR A 63 -11.33 5.00 -4.88
CA TYR A 63 -12.28 4.97 -3.78
C TYR A 63 -12.54 6.37 -3.19
N VAL A 64 -11.48 7.13 -2.93
CA VAL A 64 -11.58 8.52 -2.44
C VAL A 64 -12.35 9.41 -3.44
N ALA A 65 -12.10 9.24 -4.74
CA ALA A 65 -12.80 9.99 -5.78
C ALA A 65 -14.29 9.61 -5.92
N GLU A 66 -14.64 8.35 -5.63
CA GLU A 66 -16.03 7.86 -5.72
C GLU A 66 -16.87 8.13 -4.45
N LEU A 67 -16.25 8.56 -3.35
CA LEU A 67 -16.95 8.90 -2.12
C LEU A 67 -17.78 10.17 -2.32
N LYS A 68 -19.10 10.03 -2.10
CA LYS A 68 -20.06 11.15 -2.13
C LYS A 68 -20.11 11.95 -0.83
N ASP A 69 -19.74 11.33 0.28
CA ASP A 69 -19.72 11.95 1.60
C ASP A 69 -18.37 12.62 1.82
N GLU A 70 -18.37 13.95 1.92
CA GLU A 70 -17.16 14.74 2.08
C GLU A 70 -16.47 14.51 3.44
N TYR A 71 -17.24 14.20 4.48
CA TYR A 71 -16.69 13.88 5.79
C TYR A 71 -15.90 12.58 5.76
N VAL A 72 -16.48 11.54 5.16
CA VAL A 72 -15.80 10.25 4.98
C VAL A 72 -14.58 10.39 4.06
N ARG A 73 -14.70 11.18 2.98
CA ARG A 73 -13.58 11.47 2.07
C ARG A 73 -12.43 12.16 2.81
N MET A 74 -12.73 13.13 3.66
CA MET A 74 -11.75 13.82 4.50
C MET A 74 -11.04 12.86 5.46
N LEU A 75 -11.79 11.97 6.13
CA LEU A 75 -11.19 10.96 7.02
C LEU A 75 -10.20 10.06 6.26
N GLU A 76 -10.57 9.54 5.09
CA GLU A 76 -9.71 8.67 4.28
C GLU A 76 -8.45 9.38 3.78
N ILE A 77 -8.57 10.62 3.29
CA ILE A 77 -7.42 11.44 2.90
C ILE A 77 -6.47 11.65 4.09
N ARG A 78 -7.02 11.93 5.27
CA ARG A 78 -6.21 12.15 6.48
C ARG A 78 -5.44 10.89 6.89
N LYS A 79 -6.03 9.70 6.79
CA LYS A 79 -5.32 8.43 7.04
C LYS A 79 -4.14 8.27 6.09
N MET A 80 -4.34 8.55 4.79
CA MET A 80 -3.29 8.45 3.78
C MET A 80 -2.16 9.46 4.02
N LEU A 81 -2.49 10.69 4.46
CA LEU A 81 -1.49 11.69 4.83
C LEU A 81 -0.65 11.24 6.02
N VAL A 82 -1.28 10.72 7.09
CA VAL A 82 -0.56 10.17 8.25
C VAL A 82 0.34 9.00 7.83
N ALA A 83 -0.19 8.06 7.05
CA ALA A 83 0.56 6.92 6.54
C ALA A 83 1.79 7.35 5.72
N THR A 84 1.60 8.32 4.83
CA THR A 84 2.67 8.85 3.98
C THR A 84 3.74 9.57 4.81
N GLY A 85 3.33 10.42 5.76
CA GLY A 85 4.25 11.10 6.67
C GLY A 85 5.09 10.12 7.50
N LEU A 86 4.46 9.09 8.07
CA LEU A 86 5.16 8.03 8.81
C LEU A 86 6.15 7.27 7.92
N THR A 87 5.72 6.90 6.71
CA THR A 87 6.57 6.15 5.78
C THR A 87 7.77 6.98 5.33
N LEU A 88 7.57 8.26 5.01
CA LEU A 88 8.66 9.16 4.63
C LEU A 88 9.64 9.37 5.78
N ALA A 89 9.14 9.60 7.00
CA ALA A 89 9.98 9.76 8.18
C ALA A 89 10.82 8.50 8.46
N LEU A 90 10.20 7.32 8.43
CA LEU A 90 10.89 6.05 8.69
C LEU A 90 11.91 5.71 7.61
N THR A 91 11.53 5.80 6.33
CA THR A 91 12.42 5.45 5.21
C THR A 91 13.57 6.45 5.06
N SER A 92 13.30 7.75 5.25
CA SER A 92 14.35 8.77 5.22
C SER A 92 15.27 8.67 6.43
N GLY A 93 14.72 8.43 7.62
CA GLY A 93 15.50 8.21 8.83
C GLY A 93 16.42 6.99 8.70
N TRP A 94 15.90 5.87 8.19
CA TRP A 94 16.69 4.67 7.94
C TRP A 94 17.74 4.90 6.83
N GLY A 95 17.38 5.56 5.73
CA GLY A 95 18.30 5.88 4.65
C GLY A 95 19.46 6.78 5.10
N ILE A 96 19.21 7.76 5.97
CA ILE A 96 20.27 8.56 6.60
C ILE A 96 21.16 7.68 7.47
N LEU A 97 20.57 6.76 8.23
CA LEU A 97 21.31 5.85 9.10
C LEU A 97 22.22 4.91 8.29
N GLU A 98 21.78 4.43 7.13
CA GLU A 98 22.60 3.67 6.16
C GLU A 98 23.76 4.50 5.58
N LEU A 99 23.61 5.82 5.43
CA LEU A 99 24.68 6.69 4.92
C LEU A 99 25.82 6.89 5.93
N PHE A 100 25.50 6.92 7.22
CA PHE A 100 26.47 7.26 8.27
C PHE A 100 26.93 6.07 9.13
N THR A 101 26.30 4.91 8.99
CA THR A 101 26.58 3.73 9.82
C THR A 101 26.55 2.44 9.01
N ASN A 102 27.04 1.34 9.61
CA ASN A 102 27.10 0.03 8.96
C ASN A 102 25.87 -0.83 9.31
N VAL A 103 24.67 -0.25 9.25
CA VAL A 103 23.43 -1.02 9.47
C VAL A 103 23.08 -1.87 8.25
N PRO A 104 22.31 -2.96 8.45
CA PRO A 104 21.82 -3.79 7.35
C PRO A 104 20.94 -2.99 6.39
N ARG A 105 21.14 -3.21 5.08
CA ARG A 105 20.30 -2.60 4.04
C ARG A 105 18.91 -3.22 4.05
N VAL A 106 17.89 -2.37 4.06
CA VAL A 106 16.49 -2.82 4.00
C VAL A 106 16.02 -2.85 2.54
N GLN A 107 15.36 -3.95 2.15
CA GLN A 107 14.78 -4.08 0.82
C GLN A 107 13.62 -3.09 0.62
N LEU A 108 13.61 -2.36 -0.50
CA LEU A 108 12.57 -1.37 -0.83
C LEU A 108 11.16 -1.95 -0.87
N PHE A 109 11.05 -3.27 -1.06
CA PHE A 109 9.79 -3.99 -0.99
C PHE A 109 8.99 -3.68 0.30
N TYR A 110 9.67 -3.51 1.45
CA TYR A 110 9.03 -3.27 2.74
C TYR A 110 8.41 -1.88 2.89
N VAL A 111 8.72 -0.93 2.01
CA VAL A 111 8.17 0.44 2.09
C VAL A 111 6.65 0.44 1.95
N PHE A 112 6.11 -0.36 1.04
CA PHE A 112 4.67 -0.43 0.82
C PHE A 112 3.90 -1.07 2.01
N PRO A 113 4.32 -2.22 2.56
CA PRO A 113 3.77 -2.75 3.81
C PRO A 113 3.85 -1.77 4.99
N VAL A 114 4.96 -1.04 5.14
CA VAL A 114 5.10 -0.01 6.18
C VAL A 114 4.06 1.09 5.98
N TRP A 115 3.84 1.53 4.74
CA TRP A 115 2.79 2.50 4.42
C TRP A 115 1.38 1.96 4.74
N CYS A 116 1.10 0.70 4.41
CA CYS A 116 -0.16 0.05 4.78
C CYS A 116 -0.37 0.01 6.30
N MET A 117 0.67 -0.28 7.09
CA MET A 117 0.59 -0.18 8.55
C MET A 117 0.32 1.26 9.01
N GLY A 118 0.91 2.24 8.31
CA GLY A 118 0.64 3.65 8.51
C GLY A 118 -0.83 4.04 8.33
N LEU A 119 -1.60 3.35 7.48
CA LEU A 119 -3.04 3.59 7.32
C LEU A 119 -3.83 3.21 8.58
N ALA A 120 -3.45 2.11 9.24
CA ALA A 120 -4.04 1.71 10.52
C ALA A 120 -3.71 2.75 11.62
N VAL A 121 -2.47 3.25 11.65
CA VAL A 121 -2.10 4.35 12.55
C VAL A 121 -2.91 5.62 12.21
N GLY A 122 -3.09 5.94 10.94
CA GLY A 122 -3.95 7.05 10.49
C GLY A 122 -5.40 6.91 10.96
N SER A 123 -5.95 5.69 10.93
CA SER A 123 -7.28 5.37 11.46
C SER A 123 -7.37 5.65 12.97
N LEU A 124 -6.35 5.24 13.73
CA LEU A 124 -6.25 5.52 15.16
C LEU A 124 -6.11 7.03 15.45
N VAL A 125 -5.29 7.75 14.68
CA VAL A 125 -5.13 9.21 14.83
C VAL A 125 -6.45 9.93 14.58
N ASN A 126 -7.21 9.53 13.56
CA ASN A 126 -8.54 10.06 13.32
C ASN A 126 -9.48 9.78 14.50
N LYS A 127 -9.49 8.55 15.00
CA LYS A 127 -10.30 8.17 16.17
C LYS A 127 -9.97 8.98 17.42
N VAL A 128 -8.69 9.24 17.69
CA VAL A 128 -8.26 10.00 18.87
C VAL A 128 -8.58 11.50 18.75
N THR A 129 -8.50 12.07 17.55
CA THR A 129 -8.60 13.52 17.35
C THR A 129 -10.00 14.00 16.96
N ILE A 130 -10.75 13.18 16.20
CA ILE A 130 -12.09 13.51 15.69
C ILE A 130 -13.18 12.64 16.36
N GLY A 131 -12.80 11.55 17.03
CA GLY A 131 -13.74 10.59 17.63
C GLY A 131 -14.21 9.49 16.68
N ASP A 132 -13.87 9.57 15.39
CA ASP A 132 -14.25 8.61 14.35
C ASP A 132 -13.00 8.08 13.62
N GLY A 133 -12.85 6.76 13.57
CA GLY A 133 -11.78 6.08 12.83
C GLY A 133 -12.07 5.93 11.34
N GLY A 134 -13.26 6.31 10.87
CA GLY A 134 -13.72 6.13 9.49
C GLY A 134 -14.39 4.78 9.23
N PRO A 135 -14.85 4.55 8.00
CA PRO A 135 -15.77 3.45 7.65
C PRO A 135 -15.11 2.06 7.63
N CYS A 136 -13.78 1.99 7.54
CA CYS A 136 -13.01 0.76 7.68
C CYS A 136 -12.03 0.92 8.85
N PRO A 137 -12.11 0.07 9.89
CA PRO A 137 -11.14 0.05 10.99
C PRO A 137 -9.74 -0.32 10.50
#